data_AF-A0A961PJ79-F1
#
_entry.id   AF-A0A961PJ79-F1
#
_cell.length_a   1.000
_cell.length_b   1.000
_cell.length_c   1.000
_cell.angle_alpha   90.00
_cell.angle_beta   90.00
_cell.angle_gamma   90.00
#
_symmetry.space_group_name_H-M   'P 1'
#
loop_
_entity.id
_entity.type
_entity.pdbx_description
1 polymer ?
#
loop_
_entity_poly.entity_id
_entity_poly.type
_entity_poly.pdbx_seq_one_letter_code
_entity_poly.pdbx_strand_id
1 'polypeptide(L)'
;MTGQKLDRHLRQQAPDRDNRYAIDAAVEPEQLSASDRFSDTVKSARAAHETADGYARVVARLCDGWRVIACKDDLQWILQRRKNGGAERPWRAVGYFRTRDALMRLCAASCWRIDPAALAALGALPETFGGVA
;
A
#
# COMPACT_ATOMS: atom_id res chain seq x y z
N MET A 1 39.99 -40.40 52.97
CA MET A 1 39.34 -39.08 53.10
C MET A 1 38.48 -38.90 51.86
N THR A 2 37.37 -39.63 51.68
CA THR A 2 36.08 -39.52 52.40
C THR A 2 35.54 -38.09 52.28
N GLY A 3 34.39 -37.81 51.67
CA GLY A 3 33.35 -38.69 51.18
C GLY A 3 32.24 -37.91 50.45
N GLN A 4 31.46 -38.70 49.75
CA GLN A 4 30.20 -38.45 49.08
C GLN A 4 29.07 -38.08 50.07
N LYS A 5 28.14 -37.21 49.66
CA LYS A 5 26.76 -37.02 50.19
C LYS A 5 25.93 -36.41 49.04
N LEU A 6 24.91 -37.04 48.42
CA LEU A 6 23.57 -37.44 48.91
C LEU A 6 22.87 -36.27 49.61
N ASP A 7 21.63 -35.82 49.38
CA ASP A 7 20.39 -36.28 48.71
C ASP A 7 19.47 -35.01 48.60
N ARG A 8 18.69 -34.79 47.53
CA ARG A 8 17.24 -35.10 47.35
C ARG A 8 16.23 -34.24 48.15
N HIS A 9 15.19 -33.79 47.42
CA HIS A 9 13.82 -33.41 47.83
C HIS A 9 13.48 -31.97 48.31
N LEU A 10 12.73 -31.23 47.48
CA LEU A 10 11.30 -30.85 47.67
C LEU A 10 10.79 -30.08 46.41
N ARG A 11 9.88 -30.65 45.59
CA ARG A 11 8.40 -30.45 45.54
C ARG A 11 7.96 -29.07 44.97
N GLN A 12 7.42 -29.03 43.73
CA GLN A 12 5.97 -29.07 43.34
C GLN A 12 5.36 -27.64 43.33
N GLN A 13 4.46 -27.17 42.46
CA GLN A 13 3.43 -27.80 41.61
C GLN A 13 2.83 -26.81 40.58
N ALA A 14 2.03 -27.35 39.66
CA ALA A 14 1.49 -26.82 38.40
C ALA A 14 0.18 -25.97 38.54
N PRO A 15 -0.44 -25.49 37.43
CA PRO A 15 -1.33 -24.32 37.42
C PRO A 15 -2.82 -24.58 37.69
N ASP A 16 -3.46 -23.53 38.17
CA ASP A 16 -4.86 -23.45 38.61
C ASP A 16 -5.87 -23.57 37.45
N ARG A 17 -6.88 -24.41 37.67
CA ARG A 17 -8.05 -24.64 36.82
C ARG A 17 -9.27 -24.52 37.72
N ASP A 18 -9.88 -23.34 37.79
CA ASP A 18 -11.31 -23.26 38.06
C ASP A 18 -11.86 -21.86 37.76
N ASN A 19 -12.78 -21.78 36.80
CA ASN A 19 -13.97 -20.95 36.99
C ASN A 19 -15.08 -21.40 36.05
N ARG A 20 -15.87 -22.37 36.53
CA ARG A 20 -17.17 -22.77 35.98
C ARG A 20 -18.25 -22.23 36.91
N TYR A 21 -18.99 -21.21 36.49
CA TYR A 21 -20.38 -21.02 36.89
C TYR A 21 -21.16 -20.49 35.71
N ALA A 22 -22.10 -21.32 35.26
CA ALA A 22 -23.16 -21.01 34.32
C ALA A 22 -24.45 -20.71 35.10
N ILE A 23 -25.31 -19.86 34.53
CA ILE A 23 -26.81 -19.82 34.51
C ILE A 23 -27.20 -18.38 34.11
N ASP A 24 -28.26 -18.04 33.38
CA ASP A 24 -29.25 -18.74 32.57
C ASP A 24 -29.87 -17.69 31.61
N ALA A 25 -30.35 -18.17 30.47
CA ALA A 25 -31.46 -17.68 29.63
C ALA A 25 -31.89 -16.18 29.64
N ALA A 26 -31.75 -15.52 28.49
CA ALA A 26 -32.88 -14.91 27.76
C ALA A 26 -32.41 -14.45 26.37
N VAL A 27 -32.99 -15.07 25.34
CA VAL A 27 -32.89 -14.72 23.93
C VAL A 27 -34.26 -14.17 23.54
N GLU A 28 -34.30 -12.97 22.96
CA GLU A 28 -35.16 -12.48 21.85
C GLU A 28 -35.38 -10.94 21.91
N PRO A 29 -35.72 -10.28 20.78
CA PRO A 29 -35.05 -9.07 20.29
C PRO A 29 -36.02 -7.88 20.15
N GLU A 30 -35.57 -6.80 19.50
CA GLU A 30 -36.20 -5.50 19.14
C GLU A 30 -35.41 -4.34 19.78
N GLN A 31 -34.99 -3.27 19.12
CA GLN A 31 -35.34 -2.66 17.84
C GLN A 31 -34.26 -1.61 17.48
N LEU A 32 -34.12 -1.36 16.18
CA LEU A 32 -33.42 -0.24 15.52
C LEU A 32 -33.17 1.04 16.35
N SER A 33 -31.93 1.52 16.32
CA SER A 33 -31.65 2.93 16.05
C SER A 33 -30.32 3.07 15.30
N ALA A 34 -30.43 3.37 14.01
CA ALA A 34 -29.31 3.69 13.15
C ALA A 34 -28.84 5.11 13.46
N SER A 35 -27.67 5.26 14.09
CA SER A 35 -26.79 6.43 13.92
C SER A 35 -25.60 6.39 14.89
N ASP A 36 -24.58 5.61 14.55
CA ASP A 36 -23.22 6.07 14.82
C ASP A 36 -22.37 5.73 13.61
N ARG A 37 -22.20 6.75 12.79
CA ARG A 37 -21.42 6.71 11.57
C ARG A 37 -19.99 6.39 11.98
N PHE A 38 -19.51 5.25 11.50
CA PHE A 38 -18.08 4.91 11.47
C PHE A 38 -17.33 6.14 10.95
N SER A 39 -16.69 6.85 11.87
CA SER A 39 -15.71 7.86 11.55
C SER A 39 -14.53 7.10 10.97
N ASP A 40 -14.61 6.79 9.68
CA ASP A 40 -13.47 6.41 8.85
C ASP A 40 -12.55 7.62 8.81
N THR A 41 -11.80 7.79 9.90
CA THR A 41 -10.66 8.68 9.97
C THR A 41 -9.55 8.02 9.16
N VAL A 42 -9.73 7.96 7.85
CA VAL A 42 -8.61 7.95 6.92
C VAL A 42 -7.93 9.31 7.06
N LYS A 43 -7.04 9.37 8.04
CA LYS A 43 -6.04 10.42 8.21
C LYS A 43 -5.29 10.48 6.89
N SER A 44 -5.68 11.42 6.02
CA SER A 44 -5.10 11.57 4.69
C SER A 44 -3.61 11.79 4.87
N ALA A 45 -2.82 10.73 4.66
CA ALA A 45 -1.37 10.80 4.72
C ALA A 45 -0.99 11.90 3.75
N ARG A 46 -0.38 12.98 4.27
CA ARG A 46 -0.01 14.17 3.48
C ARG A 46 0.55 13.69 2.14
N ALA A 47 -0.21 13.87 1.07
CA ALA A 47 0.11 13.24 -0.20
C ALA A 47 1.54 13.64 -0.55
N ALA A 48 2.43 12.64 -0.66
CA ALA A 48 3.83 12.91 -0.94
C ALA A 48 3.92 13.76 -2.21
N HIS A 49 4.97 14.56 -2.34
CA HIS A 49 5.16 15.36 -3.56
C HIS A 49 5.25 14.43 -4.77
N GLU A 50 4.73 14.83 -5.94
CA GLU A 50 4.73 14.01 -7.16
C GLU A 50 6.13 13.57 -7.63
N THR A 51 7.17 14.25 -7.13
CA THR A 51 8.57 13.95 -7.43
C THR A 51 9.25 13.10 -6.37
N ALA A 52 8.54 12.72 -5.30
CA ALA A 52 9.06 11.89 -4.22
C ALA A 52 9.03 10.40 -4.59
N ASP A 53 9.88 9.61 -3.94
CA ASP A 53 9.88 8.15 -4.09
C ASP A 53 8.59 7.51 -3.57
N GLY A 54 8.07 8.01 -2.44
CA GLY A 54 6.83 7.55 -1.80
C GLY A 54 5.53 8.12 -2.38
N TYR A 55 5.56 8.66 -3.60
CA TYR A 55 4.32 9.12 -4.25
C TYR A 55 3.37 7.95 -4.51
N ALA A 56 2.14 8.04 -4.00
CA ALA A 56 1.22 6.91 -3.99
C ALA A 56 0.57 6.61 -5.35
N ARG A 57 0.39 7.62 -6.21
CA ARG A 57 -0.37 7.48 -7.47
C ARG A 57 0.50 7.04 -8.65
N VAL A 58 1.37 6.05 -8.42
CA VAL A 58 2.18 5.43 -9.49
C VAL A 58 1.29 4.48 -10.27
N VAL A 59 1.16 4.73 -11.58
CA VAL A 59 0.39 3.90 -12.51
C VAL A 59 1.23 2.71 -12.96
N ALA A 60 2.48 2.97 -13.36
CA ALA A 60 3.38 1.93 -13.86
C ALA A 60 4.84 2.33 -13.66
N ARG A 61 5.70 1.34 -13.41
CA ARG A 61 7.16 1.47 -13.44
C ARG A 61 7.66 0.80 -14.71
N LEU A 62 8.18 1.57 -15.66
CA LEU A 62 8.43 1.09 -17.02
C LEU A 62 9.71 0.28 -17.12
N CYS A 63 10.78 0.81 -16.53
CA CYS A 63 12.10 0.21 -16.41
C CYS A 63 12.89 1.01 -15.36
N ASP A 64 14.18 0.71 -15.21
CA ASP A 64 15.04 1.40 -14.25
C ASP A 64 15.03 2.92 -14.45
N GLY A 65 14.51 3.62 -13.44
CA GLY A 65 14.45 5.07 -13.43
C GLY A 65 13.36 5.70 -14.29
N TRP A 66 12.37 4.94 -14.78
CA TRP A 66 11.21 5.48 -15.50
C TRP A 66 9.89 5.05 -14.87
N ARG A 67 8.98 6.00 -14.69
CA ARG A 67 7.63 5.73 -14.16
C ARG A 67 6.58 6.63 -14.80
N VAL A 68 5.35 6.14 -14.81
CA VAL A 68 4.15 6.91 -15.08
C VAL A 68 3.38 7.07 -13.78
N ILE A 69 2.95 8.30 -13.50
CA ILE A 69 2.08 8.62 -12.38
C ILE A 69 0.80 9.31 -12.87
N ALA A 70 -0.28 9.23 -12.10
CA ALA A 70 -1.39 10.17 -12.21
C ALA A 70 -1.03 11.42 -11.39
N CYS A 71 -1.27 12.62 -11.92
CA CYS A 71 -1.02 13.84 -11.16
C CYS A 71 -1.99 13.93 -9.96
N LYS A 72 -1.60 14.67 -8.92
CA LYS A 72 -2.36 14.81 -7.67
C LYS A 72 -3.73 15.49 -7.88
N ASP A 73 -3.84 16.31 -8.93
CA ASP A 73 -5.01 17.14 -9.23
C ASP A 73 -5.98 16.46 -10.21
N ASP A 74 -5.78 15.18 -10.55
CA ASP A 74 -6.67 14.40 -11.43
C ASP A 74 -6.85 14.97 -12.84
N LEU A 75 -5.83 15.65 -13.34
CA LEU A 75 -5.84 16.27 -14.66
C LEU A 75 -5.10 15.45 -15.71
N GLN A 76 -4.06 14.68 -15.40
CA GLN A 76 -3.20 14.09 -16.44
C GLN A 76 -2.26 13.01 -15.91
N TRP A 77 -1.74 12.19 -16.83
CA TRP A 77 -0.59 11.33 -16.56
C TRP A 77 0.71 12.13 -16.71
N ILE A 78 1.72 11.75 -15.92
CA ILE A 78 3.06 12.34 -15.98
C ILE A 78 4.07 11.22 -16.18
N LEU A 79 4.80 11.26 -17.30
CA LEU A 79 5.99 10.44 -17.48
C LEU A 79 7.14 11.10 -16.73
N GLN A 80 7.79 10.35 -15.85
CA GLN A 80 8.90 10.83 -15.04
C GLN A 80 10.15 9.98 -15.23
N ARG A 81 11.30 10.65 -15.18
CA ARG A 81 12.62 10.04 -15.14
C ARG A 81 13.29 10.33 -13.81
N ARG A 82 13.95 9.33 -13.24
CA ARG A 82 14.75 9.48 -12.03
C ARG A 82 16.05 10.20 -12.36
N LYS A 83 16.40 11.17 -11.53
CA LYS A 83 17.71 11.83 -11.50
C LYS A 83 18.71 10.89 -10.84
N ASN A 84 19.97 11.01 -11.23
CA ASN A 84 21.05 10.32 -10.54
C ASN A 84 21.34 11.02 -9.20
N GLY A 85 21.68 10.24 -8.16
CA GLY A 85 22.02 10.75 -6.83
C GLY A 85 20.87 10.76 -5.82
N GLY A 86 21.18 11.04 -4.55
CA GLY A 86 20.26 11.02 -3.41
C GLY A 86 19.51 12.33 -3.19
N ALA A 87 18.87 12.88 -4.22
CA ALA A 87 18.09 14.13 -4.08
C ALA A 87 16.79 13.89 -3.28
N GLU A 88 16.34 14.88 -2.50
CA GLU A 88 15.04 14.87 -1.80
C GLU A 88 13.86 14.68 -2.78
N ARG A 89 14.03 15.16 -4.02
CA ARG A 89 13.06 15.06 -5.12
C ARG A 89 13.71 14.35 -6.32
N PRO A 90 13.82 13.01 -6.27
CA PRO A 90 14.62 12.26 -7.23
C PRO A 90 13.94 12.15 -8.61
N TRP A 91 12.63 12.39 -8.72
CA TRP A 91 11.92 12.28 -10.01
C TRP A 91 11.74 13.63 -10.69
N ARG A 92 11.90 13.66 -12.01
CA ARG A 92 11.64 14.82 -12.87
C ARG A 92 10.58 14.47 -13.90
N ALA A 93 9.59 15.35 -14.08
CA ALA A 93 8.64 15.26 -15.19
C ALA A 93 9.36 15.42 -16.54
N VAL A 94 9.06 14.51 -17.46
CA VAL A 94 9.53 14.51 -18.85
C VAL A 94 8.41 14.98 -19.78
N GLY A 95 7.17 14.60 -19.48
CA GLY A 95 5.99 15.04 -20.24
C GLY A 95 4.69 14.82 -19.47
N TYR A 96 3.65 15.49 -19.95
CA TYR A 96 2.31 15.50 -19.37
C TYR A 96 1.30 15.09 -20.45
N PHE A 97 0.40 14.16 -20.13
CA PHE A 97 -0.43 13.50 -21.14
C PHE A 97 -1.88 13.39 -20.71
N ARG A 98 -2.77 13.78 -21.62
CA ARG A 98 -4.22 13.59 -21.50
C ARG A 98 -4.72 12.36 -22.26
N THR A 99 -3.90 11.78 -23.15
CA THR A 99 -4.30 10.60 -23.95
C THR A 99 -3.34 9.44 -23.75
N ARG A 100 -3.86 8.21 -23.71
CA ARG A 100 -3.07 6.98 -23.57
C ARG A 100 -2.07 6.85 -24.70
N ASP A 101 -2.50 7.09 -25.94
CA ASP A 101 -1.67 6.95 -27.12
C ASP A 101 -0.44 7.88 -27.11
N ALA A 102 -0.62 9.15 -26.72
CA ALA A 102 0.50 10.09 -26.63
C ALA A 102 1.49 9.68 -25.53
N LEU A 103 0.97 9.24 -24.37
CA LEU A 103 1.78 8.69 -23.29
C LEU A 103 2.58 7.47 -23.76
N MET A 104 1.92 6.48 -24.36
CA MET A 104 2.54 5.23 -24.81
C MET A 104 3.63 5.46 -25.85
N ARG A 105 3.41 6.39 -26.81
CA ARG A 105 4.42 6.75 -27.80
C ARG A 105 5.69 7.28 -27.14
N LEU A 106 5.57 8.18 -26.15
CA LEU A 106 6.75 8.70 -25.47
C LEU A 106 7.38 7.65 -24.53
N CYS A 107 6.60 6.78 -23.89
CA CYS A 107 7.13 5.66 -23.12
C CYS A 107 8.03 4.76 -23.98
N ALA A 108 7.55 4.37 -25.17
CA ALA A 108 8.30 3.54 -26.11
C ALA A 108 9.57 4.24 -26.63
N ALA A 109 9.54 5.56 -26.84
CA ALA A 109 10.72 6.33 -27.24
C ALA A 109 11.73 6.54 -26.09
N SER A 110 11.27 6.52 -24.84
CA SER A 110 12.09 6.81 -23.66
C SER A 110 12.76 5.58 -23.06
N CYS A 111 12.12 4.42 -23.19
CA CYS A 111 12.57 3.16 -22.61
C CYS A 111 12.95 2.21 -23.72
N TRP A 112 14.20 1.74 -23.74
CA TRP A 112 14.64 0.71 -24.68
C TRP A 112 13.79 -0.57 -24.57
N ARG A 113 13.45 -0.95 -23.34
CA ARG A 113 12.56 -2.07 -23.02
C ARG A 113 11.62 -1.66 -21.90
N ILE A 114 10.33 -1.89 -22.09
CA ILE A 114 9.29 -1.67 -21.08
C ILE A 114 8.96 -3.02 -20.45
N ASP A 115 8.82 -3.04 -19.13
CA ASP A 115 8.34 -4.19 -18.38
C ASP A 115 6.95 -4.65 -18.91
N PRO A 116 6.74 -5.95 -19.17
CA PRO A 116 5.48 -6.42 -19.74
C PRO A 116 4.25 -6.12 -18.87
N ALA A 117 4.37 -6.16 -17.53
CA ALA A 117 3.27 -5.82 -16.63
C ALA A 117 2.98 -4.32 -16.66
N ALA A 118 4.02 -3.48 -16.76
CA ALA A 118 3.85 -2.05 -16.98
C ALA A 118 3.17 -1.75 -18.32
N LEU A 119 3.54 -2.45 -19.39
CA LEU A 119 2.90 -2.29 -20.69
C LEU A 119 1.41 -2.69 -20.64
N ALA A 120 1.08 -3.80 -19.97
CA ALA A 120 -0.30 -4.22 -19.75
C ALA A 120 -1.10 -3.17 -18.95
N ALA A 121 -0.51 -2.62 -17.88
CA ALA A 121 -1.13 -1.56 -17.09
C ALA A 121 -1.38 -0.29 -17.93
N LEU A 122 -0.44 0.10 -18.78
CA LEU A 122 -0.64 1.23 -19.70
C LEU A 122 -1.70 0.95 -20.76
N GLY A 123 -1.76 -0.28 -21.28
CA GLY A 123 -2.76 -0.69 -22.26
C GLY A 123 -4.19 -0.69 -21.71
N ALA A 124 -4.34 -0.98 -20.41
CA ALA A 124 -5.62 -0.95 -19.70
C ALA A 124 -6.09 0.47 -19.30
N LEU A 125 -5.30 1.51 -19.57
CA LEU A 125 -5.73 2.89 -19.34
C LEU A 125 -6.86 3.28 -20.32
N PRO A 126 -7.78 4.17 -19.89
CA PRO A 126 -8.74 4.78 -20.80
C PRO A 126 -8.03 5.57 -21.89
N GLU A 127 -8.71 5.76 -23.02
CA GLU A 127 -8.16 6.53 -24.16
C GLU A 127 -7.77 7.95 -23.75
N THR A 128 -8.56 8.56 -22.86
CA THR A 128 -8.33 9.90 -22.30
C THR A 128 -8.33 9.86 -20.77
N PHE A 129 -7.55 10.75 -20.14
CA PHE A 129 -7.44 10.80 -18.69
C PHE A 129 -8.79 11.15 -18.04
N GLY A 130 -9.22 10.32 -17.10
CA GLY A 130 -10.53 10.42 -16.45
C GLY A 130 -11.69 9.88 -17.29
N GLY A 131 -11.43 9.37 -18.49
CA GLY A 131 -12.40 8.66 -19.31
C GLY A 131 -12.65 7.23 -18.81
N VAL A 132 -13.67 6.59 -19.38
CA VAL A 132 -13.93 5.16 -19.18
C VAL A 132 -13.01 4.33 -20.07
N ALA A 133 -12.58 3.17 -19.55
CA ALA A 133 -11.63 2.27 -20.22
C ALA A 133 -12.30 1.27 -21.15
#